data_AF-A0A397JS18-F1
#
_entry.id   AF-A0A397JS18-F1
#
_cell.length_a   1.000
_cell.length_b   1.000
_cell.length_c   1.000
_cell.angle_alpha   90.00
_cell.angle_beta   90.00
_cell.angle_gamma   90.00
#
_symmetry.space_group_name_H-M   'P 1'
#
loop_
_entity.id
_entity.type
_entity.pdbx_description
1 polymer ?
#
loop_
_entity_poly.entity_id
_entity_poly.type
_entity_poly.pdbx_seq_one_letter_code
_entity_poly.pdbx_strand_id
1 'polypeptide(L)'
;MDNIYNIDNRDNIMNFVEDITNERDTELFLDLLSTHSPITLNKIELNGDWRITKKILHKFLENWNSRKELGLEMNICALGFFQDCSKILKEYTDKGVLKKFSYE
;
A
#
# COMPACT_ATOMS: atom_id res chain seq x y z
N MET A 1 -15.87 17.06 -7.54
CA MET A 1 -15.02 16.10 -6.81
C MET A 1 -15.64 14.75 -7.08
N ASP A 2 -15.23 14.14 -8.18
CA ASP A 2 -15.75 12.84 -8.61
C ASP A 2 -14.86 11.75 -8.01
N ASN A 3 -15.46 10.81 -7.28
CA ASN A 3 -14.78 9.67 -6.68
C ASN A 3 -14.20 8.77 -7.79
N ILE A 4 -12.91 8.47 -7.75
CA ILE A 4 -12.22 7.57 -8.70
C ILE A 4 -11.66 6.36 -7.94
N TYR A 5 -12.54 5.54 -7.37
CA TYR A 5 -12.16 4.21 -6.89
C TYR A 5 -12.98 3.19 -7.69
N ASN A 6 -12.30 2.30 -8.41
CA ASN A 6 -12.95 1.20 -9.10
C ASN A 6 -12.57 -0.09 -8.37
N ILE A 7 -13.53 -0.69 -7.67
CA ILE A 7 -13.36 -1.96 -6.97
C ILE A 7 -13.72 -3.06 -7.97
N ASP A 8 -12.73 -3.79 -8.48
CA ASP A 8 -13.01 -5.00 -9.25
C ASP A 8 -13.23 -6.17 -8.29
N ASN A 9 -14.51 -6.47 -8.04
CA ASN A 9 -14.98 -7.47 -7.09
C ASN A 9 -14.62 -8.92 -7.45
N ARG A 10 -13.94 -9.17 -8.57
CA ARG A 10 -13.56 -10.53 -8.97
C ARG A 10 -12.28 -11.03 -8.30
N ASP A 11 -11.38 -10.14 -7.89
CA ASP A 11 -10.04 -10.51 -7.40
C ASP A 11 -9.62 -9.86 -6.06
N ASN A 12 -10.54 -9.18 -5.34
CA ASN A 12 -10.21 -8.40 -4.13
C ASN A 12 -9.04 -7.42 -4.35
N ILE A 13 -9.03 -6.72 -5.49
CA ILE A 13 -7.98 -5.75 -5.85
C ILE A 13 -8.56 -4.35 -5.73
N MET A 14 -7.82 -3.45 -5.06
CA MET A 14 -8.10 -2.02 -5.12
C MET A 14 -7.00 -1.29 -5.89
N ASN A 15 -7.42 -0.57 -6.93
CA ASN A 15 -6.57 0.27 -7.77
C ASN A 15 -6.83 1.73 -7.44
N PHE A 16 -5.79 2.43 -7.01
CA PHE A 16 -5.84 3.84 -6.64
C PHE A 16 -5.05 4.67 -7.64
N VAL A 17 -5.70 5.67 -8.24
CA VAL A 17 -5.10 6.61 -9.20
C VAL A 17 -5.35 8.02 -8.66
N GLU A 18 -4.36 8.61 -7.99
CA GLU A 18 -4.45 9.98 -7.46
C GLU A 18 -3.10 10.71 -7.59
N ASP A 19 -3.17 12.01 -7.88
CA ASP A 19 -2.05 12.94 -7.70
C ASP A 19 -2.01 13.36 -6.22
N ILE A 20 -1.68 12.44 -5.31
CA ILE A 20 -1.48 12.81 -3.90
C ILE A 20 -0.15 13.56 -3.77
N THR A 21 -0.23 14.89 -3.92
CA THR A 21 0.94 15.76 -3.99
C THR A 21 1.68 15.95 -2.66
N ASN A 22 1.18 15.44 -1.53
CA ASN A 22 1.82 15.60 -0.22
C ASN A 22 1.82 14.34 0.67
N GLU A 23 2.81 14.28 1.58
CA GLU A 23 3.03 13.14 2.48
C GLU A 23 1.90 12.94 3.49
N ARG A 24 1.22 14.01 3.92
CA ARG A 24 0.16 13.95 4.95
C ARG A 24 -1.07 13.23 4.43
N ASP A 25 -1.49 13.56 3.21
CA ASP A 25 -2.63 12.93 2.56
C ASP A 25 -2.32 11.46 2.23
N THR A 26 -1.06 11.18 1.85
CA THR A 26 -0.58 9.80 1.65
C THR A 26 -0.62 9.00 2.96
N GLU A 27 -0.15 9.57 4.07
CA GLU A 27 -0.20 8.92 5.39
C GLU A 27 -1.66 8.66 5.82
N LEU A 28 -2.54 9.66 5.69
CA LEU A 28 -3.95 9.54 6.06
C LEU A 28 -4.64 8.45 5.24
N PHE A 29 -4.40 8.42 3.92
CA PHE A 29 -4.97 7.43 3.04
C PHE A 29 -4.55 5.99 3.42
N LEU A 30 -3.25 5.77 3.64
CA LEU A 30 -2.74 4.44 4.02
C LEU A 30 -3.19 4.03 5.45
N ASP A 31 -3.33 4.98 6.37
CA ASP A 31 -3.92 4.72 7.69
C ASP A 31 -5.39 4.27 7.56
N LEU A 32 -6.19 4.96 6.74
CA LEU A 32 -7.57 4.59 6.47
C LEU A 32 -7.65 3.21 5.83
N LEU A 33 -6.78 2.92 4.86
CA LEU A 33 -6.74 1.64 4.18
C LEU A 33 -6.37 0.50 5.14
N SER A 34 -5.35 0.67 5.97
CA SER A 34 -4.92 -0.35 6.95
C SER A 34 -5.94 -0.61 8.06
N THR A 35 -6.76 0.39 8.39
CA THR A 35 -7.73 0.30 9.49
C THR A 35 -9.12 -0.15 9.02
N HIS A 36 -9.60 0.37 7.88
CA HIS A 36 -10.99 0.24 7.46
C HIS A 36 -11.22 -0.65 6.24
N SER A 37 -10.17 -1.11 5.56
CA SER A 37 -10.36 -2.02 4.42
C SER A 37 -10.96 -3.36 4.85
N PRO A 38 -11.71 -4.03 3.96
CA PRO A 38 -12.20 -5.39 4.20
C PRO A 38 -11.06 -6.33 4.56
N ILE A 39 -11.32 -7.30 5.46
CA ILE A 39 -10.29 -8.26 5.85
C ILE A 39 -9.80 -9.06 4.64
N THR A 40 -10.65 -9.28 3.64
CA THR A 40 -10.34 -10.03 2.40
C THR A 40 -9.44 -9.27 1.42
N LEU A 41 -9.21 -7.98 1.62
CA LEU A 41 -8.32 -7.19 0.76
C LEU A 41 -6.89 -7.66 0.97
N ASN A 42 -6.29 -8.21 -0.08
CA ASN A 42 -4.92 -8.73 -0.05
C ASN A 42 -4.05 -8.21 -1.19
N LYS A 43 -4.59 -7.35 -2.06
CA LYS A 43 -3.83 -6.72 -3.13
C LYS A 43 -4.13 -5.22 -3.23
N ILE A 44 -3.07 -4.41 -3.29
CA ILE A 44 -3.13 -2.95 -3.42
C ILE A 44 -2.25 -2.51 -4.59
N GLU A 45 -2.80 -1.71 -5.49
CA GLU A 45 -2.05 -1.04 -6.56
C GLU A 45 -2.12 0.48 -6.36
N LEU A 46 -0.97 1.09 -6.08
CA LEU A 46 -0.80 2.54 -5.94
C LEU A 46 -0.17 3.08 -7.23
N ASN A 47 -1.00 3.65 -8.09
CA ASN A 47 -0.58 4.26 -9.35
C ASN A 47 -0.60 5.78 -9.22
N GLY A 48 0.47 6.47 -9.62
CA GLY A 48 0.59 7.94 -9.58
C GLY A 48 1.73 8.43 -8.70
N ASP A 49 1.81 9.75 -8.50
CA ASP A 49 2.92 10.39 -7.78
C ASP A 49 2.75 10.33 -6.25
N TRP A 50 2.62 9.13 -5.71
CA TRP A 50 2.47 8.89 -4.27
C TRP A 50 3.74 9.25 -3.49
N ARG A 51 3.62 10.17 -2.53
CA ARG A 51 4.74 10.54 -1.63
C ARG A 51 4.84 9.61 -0.43
N ILE A 52 5.34 8.41 -0.66
CA ILE A 52 5.48 7.40 0.39
C ILE A 52 6.90 7.43 0.96
N THR A 53 7.04 7.92 2.18
CA THR A 53 8.31 7.86 2.91
C THR A 53 8.49 6.51 3.60
N LYS A 54 9.73 6.21 3.99
CA LYS A 54 10.07 5.04 4.82
C LYS A 54 9.18 4.93 6.07
N LYS A 55 8.91 6.06 6.74
CA LYS A 55 8.09 6.11 7.97
C LYS A 55 6.64 5.74 7.68
N ILE A 56 6.08 6.30 6.61
CA ILE A 56 4.70 6.05 6.20
C ILE A 56 4.53 4.56 5.85
N LEU A 57 5.44 4.02 5.04
CA LEU A 57 5.42 2.60 4.66
C LEU A 57 5.52 1.67 5.89
N HIS A 58 6.44 1.97 6.81
CA HIS A 58 6.59 1.19 8.04
C HIS A 58 5.29 1.13 8.83
N LYS A 59 4.68 2.28 9.07
CA LYS A 59 3.43 2.40 9.84
C LYS A 59 2.31 1.60 9.18
N PHE A 60 2.16 1.76 7.87
CA PHE A 60 1.17 1.02 7.10
C PHE A 60 1.35 -0.51 7.23
N LEU A 61 2.56 -1.02 7.01
CA LEU A 61 2.84 -2.46 7.08
C LEU A 61 2.73 -3.01 8.50
N GLU A 62 3.08 -2.22 9.52
CA GLU A 62 2.89 -2.60 10.92
C GLU A 62 1.40 -2.75 11.25
N ASN A 63 0.55 -1.82 10.80
CA ASN A 63 -0.90 -1.95 10.97
C ASN A 63 -1.42 -3.18 10.20
N TRP A 64 -0.88 -3.42 9.00
CA TRP A 64 -1.27 -4.57 8.16
C TRP A 64 -0.83 -5.92 8.73
N ASN A 65 0.19 -5.96 9.60
CA ASN A 65 0.71 -7.18 10.22
C ASN A 65 -0.37 -7.98 10.98
N SER A 66 -1.38 -7.30 11.52
CA SER A 66 -2.55 -7.95 12.13
C SER A 66 -3.34 -8.85 11.17
N ARG A 67 -3.16 -8.67 9.85
CA ARG A 67 -3.86 -9.36 8.74
C ARG A 67 -2.98 -10.36 7.99
N LYS A 68 -1.85 -10.78 8.58
CA LYS A 68 -0.78 -11.57 7.91
C LYS A 68 -1.22 -12.86 7.23
N GLU A 69 -2.33 -13.48 7.62
CA GLU A 69 -2.78 -14.76 7.05
C GLU A 69 -3.05 -14.68 5.55
N LEU A 70 -3.57 -13.54 5.09
CA LEU A 70 -3.87 -13.33 3.68
C LEU A 70 -2.64 -12.92 2.89
N GLY A 71 -1.72 -12.21 3.55
CA GLY A 71 -0.48 -11.68 2.98
C GLY A 71 -0.75 -10.64 1.89
N LEU A 72 -0.06 -9.52 1.97
CA LEU A 72 -0.28 -8.38 1.08
C LEU A 72 0.55 -8.50 -0.20
N GLU A 73 -0.11 -8.36 -1.34
CA GLU A 73 0.51 -8.04 -2.61
C GLU A 73 0.41 -6.54 -2.86
N MET A 74 1.55 -5.87 -3.01
CA MET A 74 1.59 -4.43 -3.18
C MET A 74 2.35 -4.08 -4.45
N ASN A 75 1.72 -3.29 -5.32
CA ASN A 75 2.36 -2.69 -6.48
C ASN A 75 2.40 -1.17 -6.30
N ILE A 76 3.58 -0.57 -6.42
CA ILE A 76 3.76 0.89 -6.31
C ILE A 76 4.43 1.40 -7.58
N CYS A 77 3.68 2.11 -8.42
CA CYS A 77 4.20 2.82 -9.57
C CYS A 77 4.46 4.28 -9.16
N ALA A 78 5.58 4.52 -8.46
CA ALA A 78 5.94 5.84 -7.94
C ALA A 78 7.43 6.17 -8.17
N LEU A 79 7.69 7.35 -8.75
CA LEU A 79 9.04 7.84 -9.00
C LEU A 79 9.82 8.08 -7.70
N GLY A 80 11.02 7.50 -7.59
CA GLY A 80 11.97 7.77 -6.49
C GLY A 80 11.77 6.97 -5.19
N PHE A 81 10.83 6.02 -5.16
CA PHE A 81 10.44 5.29 -3.94
C PHE A 81 11.49 4.30 -3.40
N PHE A 82 12.30 3.68 -4.26
CA PHE A 82 12.88 2.37 -3.93
C PHE A 82 14.13 2.38 -3.03
N GLN A 83 14.95 3.43 -3.04
CA GLN A 83 16.27 3.36 -2.37
C GLN A 83 16.17 3.32 -0.82
N ASP A 84 15.19 3.99 -0.21
CA ASP A 84 15.08 4.10 1.25
C ASP A 84 14.17 3.03 1.91
N CYS A 85 13.38 2.32 1.11
CA CYS A 85 12.34 1.40 1.61
C CYS A 85 12.75 -0.09 1.57
N SER A 86 13.82 -0.46 0.87
CA SER A 86 14.25 -1.85 0.65
C SER A 86 14.38 -2.69 1.93
N LYS A 87 14.96 -2.14 3.00
CA LYS A 87 15.11 -2.83 4.29
C LYS A 87 13.74 -3.15 4.93
N ILE A 88 12.80 -2.23 4.85
CA ILE A 88 11.44 -2.42 5.38
C ILE A 88 10.71 -3.47 4.56
N LEU A 89 10.76 -3.36 3.24
CA LEU A 89 10.12 -4.33 2.34
C LEU A 89 10.61 -5.75 2.63
N LYS A 90 11.92 -5.93 2.82
CA LYS A 90 12.50 -7.21 3.22
C LYS A 90 11.99 -7.68 4.58
N GLU A 91 12.04 -6.82 5.61
CA GLU A 91 11.58 -7.15 6.96
C GLU A 91 10.14 -7.67 6.98
N TYR A 92 9.22 -6.99 6.31
CA TYR A 92 7.81 -7.39 6.28
C TYR A 92 7.52 -8.55 5.32
N THR A 93 8.41 -8.82 4.37
CA THR A 93 8.40 -10.07 3.59
C THR A 93 8.78 -11.25 4.48
N ASP A 94 9.86 -11.13 5.25
CA ASP A 94 10.34 -12.18 6.17
C ASP A 94 9.30 -12.48 7.27
N LYS A 95 8.50 -11.48 7.68
CA LYS A 95 7.37 -11.62 8.62
C LYS A 95 6.11 -12.26 8.00
N GLY A 96 6.07 -12.46 6.68
CA GLY A 96 4.91 -12.96 5.95
C GLY A 96 3.77 -11.95 5.78
N VAL A 97 4.00 -10.68 6.12
CA VAL A 97 3.01 -9.59 5.94
C VAL A 97 2.93 -9.20 4.47
N LEU A 98 4.07 -9.14 3.78
CA LEU A 98 4.18 -8.83 2.36
C LEU A 98 4.50 -10.13 1.60
N LYS A 99 3.61 -10.56 0.69
CA LYS A 99 3.83 -11.74 -0.16
C LYS A 99 4.52 -11.40 -1.47
N LYS A 100 4.18 -10.23 -2.03
CA LYS A 100 4.72 -9.76 -3.30
C LYS A 100 4.84 -8.25 -3.28
N PHE A 101 5.94 -7.77 -3.85
CA PHE A 101 6.17 -6.36 -4.07
C PHE A 101 6.73 -6.13 -5.48
N SER A 102 6.13 -5.20 -6.19
CA SER A 102 6.64 -4.69 -7.46
C SER A 102 6.61 -3.17 -7.46
N TYR A 103 7.52 -2.58 -8.22
CA TYR A 103 7.55 -1.15 -8.49
C TYR A 103 7.90 -0.94 -9.97
N GLU A 104 7.25 0.03 -10.59
CA GLU A 104 7.48 0.46 -11.97
C GLU A 104 7.77 1.97 -12.03
#